data_AF-A0A5S9IJN0-F1
#
_entry.id   AF-A0A5S9IJN0-F1
#
_cell.length_a   1.000
_cell.length_b   1.000
_cell.length_c   1.000
_cell.angle_alpha   90.00
_cell.angle_beta   90.00
_cell.angle_gamma   90.00
#
_symmetry.space_group_name_H-M   'P 1'
#
loop_
_entity.id
_entity.type
_entity.pdbx_description
1 polymer ?
#
loop_
_entity_poly.entity_id
_entity_poly.type
_entity_poly.pdbx_seq_one_letter_code
_entity_poly.pdbx_strand_id
1 'polypeptide(L)'
;MPELLFQSKQEKLHDGSPIIITKILGAIDGTTVRQFEDKLIGFFNQGVKNLILVFSEVKYINSTGMGLLVKLADKFQEGGGDIKLVGVPEKVIALFDMLGLLSLFKIYETDKDAIQSITAESMSSPAGNNAAVAAAPPPPPPPPVAQPRPAAPAPPPPPPAPAPPAMAPPPSNQMGGMGMGMGMGGGIDLSFGAESAVAPPPKQQVRFPHVAPCAVCQRSLEFAAKGNYKCPCNSSYITIDEFGNQSVHAKMNSYVIDMTYPCNAVYRNPVILAISCLAQQVGFSNVFCEEVKEALENAINITAEKSNPQAKENFHVLAVADANEMVIGLKSLNPFLVQNGPKDPRLPAIARKVDRLEVFPLPTRGQLLKMTKKKK
;
A
#
# COMPACT_ATOMS: atom_id res chain seq x y z
N MET A 1 -1.18 6.18 -31.21
CA MET A 1 -1.14 4.91 -30.45
C MET A 1 -0.93 5.29 -28.99
N PRO A 2 -1.60 4.68 -28.00
CA PRO A 2 -1.23 4.92 -26.60
C PRO A 2 0.19 4.38 -26.41
N GLU A 3 1.15 5.28 -26.23
CA GLU A 3 2.56 4.94 -26.13
C GLU A 3 2.92 4.79 -24.66
N LEU A 4 3.42 3.61 -24.27
CA LEU A 4 4.01 3.41 -22.96
C LEU A 4 5.45 3.92 -23.05
N LEU A 5 5.73 5.01 -22.34
CA LEU A 5 7.03 5.66 -22.40
C LEU A 5 7.91 5.18 -21.24
N PHE A 6 9.18 4.95 -21.56
CA PHE A 6 10.20 4.50 -20.61
C PHE A 6 11.32 5.53 -20.54
N GLN A 7 11.59 6.01 -19.34
CA GLN A 7 12.78 6.81 -19.05
C GLN A 7 13.68 5.98 -18.13
N SER A 8 14.71 5.37 -18.72
CA SER A 8 15.60 4.45 -18.02
C SER A 8 16.94 5.13 -17.76
N LYS A 9 17.42 5.03 -16.52
CA LYS A 9 18.81 5.32 -16.15
C LYS A 9 19.47 4.05 -15.63
N GLN A 10 20.75 3.91 -15.90
CA GLN A 10 21.58 2.85 -15.35
C GLN A 10 22.47 3.44 -14.27
N GLU A 11 22.50 2.78 -13.12
CA GLU A 11 23.44 3.08 -12.04
C GLU A 11 24.27 1.83 -11.72
N LYS A 12 25.31 2.00 -10.91
CA LYS A 12 26.13 0.89 -10.41
C LYS A 12 25.93 0.78 -8.91
N LEU A 13 25.72 -0.45 -8.45
CA LEU A 13 25.73 -0.76 -7.02
C LEU A 13 27.16 -0.74 -6.48
N HIS A 14 27.30 -0.76 -5.15
CA HIS A 14 28.62 -0.71 -4.48
C HIS A 14 29.53 -1.90 -4.85
N ASP A 15 28.95 -3.03 -5.23
CA ASP A 15 29.66 -4.22 -5.73
C ASP A 15 30.02 -4.13 -7.23
N GLY A 16 29.72 -3.01 -7.89
CA GLY A 16 29.95 -2.76 -9.31
C GLY A 16 28.89 -3.36 -10.23
N SER A 17 27.89 -4.08 -9.71
CA SER A 17 26.83 -4.68 -10.51
C SER A 17 25.88 -3.60 -11.07
N PRO A 18 25.37 -3.77 -12.31
CA PRO A 18 24.48 -2.80 -12.92
C PRO A 18 23.07 -2.90 -12.33
N ILE A 19 22.49 -1.75 -12.01
CA ILE A 19 21.08 -1.60 -11.65
C ILE A 19 20.41 -0.67 -12.65
N ILE A 20 19.19 -1.02 -13.07
CA ILE A 20 18.38 -0.15 -13.93
C ILE A 20 17.23 0.45 -13.13
N ILE A 21 17.06 1.76 -13.24
CA ILE A 21 15.92 2.49 -12.71
C ILE A 21 15.12 2.99 -13.91
N THR A 22 13.90 2.49 -14.06
CA THR A 22 13.04 2.82 -15.20
C THR A 22 11.75 3.47 -14.73
N LYS A 23 11.54 4.72 -15.12
CA LYS A 23 10.27 5.42 -14.95
C LYS A 23 9.34 5.08 -16.09
N ILE A 24 8.13 4.67 -15.74
CA ILE A 24 7.09 4.23 -16.67
C ILE A 24 6.01 5.30 -16.68
N LEU A 25 5.66 5.77 -17.87
CA LEU A 25 4.62 6.78 -18.06
C LEU A 25 3.52 6.20 -18.95
N GLY A 26 2.28 6.25 -18.47
CA GLY A 26 1.11 5.81 -19.24
C GLY A 26 0.30 4.73 -18.54
N ALA A 27 -0.29 3.83 -19.33
CA ALA A 27 -1.13 2.74 -18.86
C ALA A 27 -0.54 1.39 -19.29
N ILE A 28 -0.47 0.44 -18.36
CA ILE A 28 -0.01 -0.93 -18.62
C ILE A 28 -1.25 -1.80 -18.83
N ASP A 29 -1.61 -2.02 -20.10
CA ASP A 29 -2.82 -2.75 -20.49
C ASP A 29 -2.57 -3.69 -21.68
N GLY A 30 -3.62 -4.36 -22.16
CA GLY A 30 -3.48 -5.34 -23.25
C GLY A 30 -2.84 -4.79 -24.54
N THR A 31 -2.83 -3.47 -24.75
CA THR A 31 -2.19 -2.84 -25.91
C THR A 31 -0.71 -2.53 -25.69
N THR A 32 -0.30 -2.24 -24.45
CA THR A 32 1.07 -1.84 -24.08
C THR A 32 1.85 -2.92 -23.36
N VAL A 33 1.19 -4.01 -22.94
CA VAL A 33 1.78 -5.08 -22.13
C VAL A 33 2.95 -5.77 -22.81
N ARG A 34 2.90 -5.94 -24.14
CA ARG A 34 4.01 -6.53 -24.90
C ARG A 34 5.23 -5.61 -24.93
N GLN A 35 5.01 -4.31 -25.12
CA GLN A 35 6.07 -3.31 -25.04
C GLN A 35 6.73 -3.28 -23.64
N PHE A 36 5.91 -3.43 -22.59
CA PHE A 36 6.37 -3.56 -21.21
C PHE A 36 7.22 -4.81 -20.99
N GLU A 37 6.75 -5.96 -21.47
CA GLU A 37 7.46 -7.24 -21.39
C GLU A 37 8.82 -7.17 -22.11
N ASP A 38 8.81 -6.78 -23.38
CA ASP A 38 9.99 -6.74 -24.24
C ASP A 38 11.08 -5.84 -23.63
N LYS A 39 10.67 -4.70 -23.03
CA LYS A 39 11.61 -3.77 -22.40
C LYS A 39 12.28 -4.37 -21.17
N LEU A 40 11.50 -4.98 -20.26
CA LEU A 40 12.03 -5.52 -19.01
C LEU A 40 12.82 -6.82 -19.22
N ILE A 41 12.38 -7.68 -20.13
CA ILE A 41 13.14 -8.85 -20.56
C ILE A 41 14.43 -8.41 -21.25
N GLY A 42 14.40 -7.32 -22.03
CA GLY A 42 15.59 -6.72 -22.62
C GLY A 42 16.66 -6.37 -21.58
N PHE A 43 16.27 -5.77 -20.45
CA PHE A 43 17.21 -5.50 -19.35
C PHE A 43 17.76 -6.78 -18.71
N PHE A 44 16.90 -7.75 -18.45
CA PHE A 44 17.32 -9.05 -17.92
C PHE A 44 18.37 -9.73 -18.82
N ASN A 45 18.13 -9.75 -20.13
CA ASN A 45 19.03 -10.34 -21.11
C ASN A 45 20.36 -9.58 -21.26
N GLN A 46 20.42 -8.30 -20.85
CA GLN A 46 21.64 -7.51 -20.78
C GLN A 46 22.45 -7.79 -19.49
N GLY A 47 22.03 -8.76 -18.67
CA GLY A 47 22.71 -9.15 -17.44
C GLY A 47 22.32 -8.31 -16.21
N VAL A 48 21.28 -7.48 -16.32
CA VAL A 48 20.78 -6.69 -15.19
C VAL A 48 19.95 -7.59 -14.28
N LYS A 49 20.44 -7.77 -13.05
CA LYS A 49 19.77 -8.59 -12.03
C LYS A 49 18.81 -7.79 -11.17
N ASN A 50 19.07 -6.50 -10.98
CA ASN A 50 18.27 -5.65 -10.10
C ASN A 50 17.59 -4.54 -10.89
N LEU A 51 16.29 -4.38 -10.68
CA LEU A 51 15.46 -3.45 -11.43
C LEU A 51 14.58 -2.65 -10.48
N ILE A 52 14.60 -1.33 -10.62
CA ILE A 52 13.71 -0.41 -9.92
C ILE A 52 12.72 0.16 -10.93
N LEU A 53 11.43 -0.04 -10.67
CA LEU A 53 10.36 0.47 -11.51
C LEU A 53 9.67 1.64 -10.82
N VAL A 54 9.76 2.83 -11.41
CA VAL A 54 9.10 4.04 -10.89
C VAL A 54 7.72 4.16 -11.51
N PHE A 55 6.69 3.96 -10.68
CA PHE A 55 5.27 3.90 -11.05
C PHE A 55 4.53 5.23 -10.87
N SER A 56 5.23 6.30 -10.51
CA SER A 56 4.60 7.59 -10.18
C SER A 56 3.71 8.17 -11.28
N GLU A 57 3.98 7.81 -12.55
CA GLU A 57 3.21 8.23 -13.73
C GLU A 57 2.42 7.08 -14.38
N VAL A 58 2.36 5.92 -13.71
CA VAL A 58 1.54 4.79 -14.14
C VAL A 58 0.11 5.07 -13.70
N LYS A 59 -0.70 5.56 -14.65
CA LYS A 59 -2.10 5.92 -14.37
C LYS A 59 -2.95 4.69 -14.09
N TYR A 60 -2.55 3.53 -14.59
CA TYR A 60 -3.37 2.33 -14.58
C TYR A 60 -2.59 1.06 -14.95
N ILE A 61 -2.97 -0.07 -14.34
CA ILE A 61 -2.53 -1.42 -14.70
C ILE A 61 -3.74 -2.37 -14.74
N ASN A 62 -3.84 -3.19 -15.79
CA ASN A 62 -4.91 -4.19 -15.97
C ASN A 62 -4.48 -5.60 -15.51
N SER A 63 -5.35 -6.60 -15.71
CA SER A 63 -5.09 -7.99 -15.30
C SER A 63 -3.90 -8.62 -15.99
N THR A 64 -3.72 -8.36 -17.29
CA THR A 64 -2.58 -8.85 -18.06
C THR A 64 -1.28 -8.20 -17.58
N GLY A 65 -1.29 -6.89 -17.33
CA GLY A 65 -0.15 -6.15 -16.82
C GLY A 65 0.29 -6.62 -15.42
N MET A 66 -0.65 -6.82 -14.50
CA MET A 66 -0.32 -7.33 -13.16
C MET A 66 0.21 -8.77 -13.22
N GLY A 67 -0.42 -9.64 -14.01
CA GLY A 67 0.05 -11.01 -14.20
C GLY A 67 1.46 -11.07 -14.81
N LEU A 68 1.76 -10.19 -15.76
CA LEU A 68 3.10 -10.07 -16.32
C LEU A 68 4.10 -9.54 -15.28
N LEU A 69 3.73 -8.54 -14.48
CA LEU A 69 4.61 -7.98 -13.45
C LEU A 69 5.01 -9.06 -12.42
N VAL A 70 4.08 -9.92 -12.01
CA VAL A 70 4.37 -11.06 -11.12
C VAL A 70 5.34 -12.03 -11.79
N LYS A 71 5.07 -12.44 -13.05
CA LYS A 71 5.97 -13.33 -13.81
C LYS A 71 7.39 -12.77 -13.95
N LEU A 72 7.51 -11.46 -14.17
CA LEU A 72 8.80 -10.81 -14.30
C LEU A 72 9.51 -10.73 -12.95
N ALA A 73 8.79 -10.46 -11.85
CA ALA A 73 9.38 -10.49 -10.50
C ALA A 73 9.96 -11.87 -10.18
N ASP A 74 9.21 -12.94 -10.43
CA ASP A 74 9.67 -14.32 -10.24
C ASP A 74 10.94 -14.60 -11.08
N LYS A 75 10.93 -14.20 -12.36
CA LYS A 75 12.08 -14.39 -13.26
C LYS A 75 13.35 -13.66 -12.80
N PHE A 76 13.23 -12.42 -12.33
CA PHE A 76 14.37 -11.67 -11.81
C PHE A 76 14.89 -12.28 -10.49
N GLN A 77 13.99 -12.80 -9.66
CA GLN A 77 14.34 -13.50 -8.42
C GLN A 77 15.08 -14.82 -8.69
N GLU A 78 14.62 -15.63 -9.66
CA GLU A 78 15.33 -16.82 -10.14
C GLU A 78 16.71 -16.49 -10.71
N GLY A 79 16.87 -15.32 -11.32
CA GLY A 79 18.15 -14.79 -11.79
C GLY A 79 19.11 -14.29 -10.69
N GLY A 80 18.72 -14.42 -9.42
CA GLY A 80 19.51 -13.99 -8.26
C GLY A 80 19.50 -12.47 -8.06
N GLY A 81 18.44 -11.79 -8.48
CA GLY A 81 18.21 -10.37 -8.21
C GLY A 81 16.78 -10.10 -7.78
N ASP A 82 16.26 -8.89 -8.03
CA ASP A 82 14.95 -8.47 -7.52
C ASP A 82 14.32 -7.33 -8.35
N ILE A 83 12.99 -7.21 -8.27
CA ILE A 83 12.24 -6.06 -8.79
C ILE A 83 11.67 -5.26 -7.62
N LYS A 84 12.04 -3.98 -7.55
CA LYS A 84 11.53 -3.04 -6.55
C LYS A 84 10.65 -1.98 -7.19
N LEU A 85 9.54 -1.65 -6.55
CA LEU A 85 8.59 -0.65 -7.04
C LEU A 85 8.77 0.67 -6.28
N VAL A 86 8.71 1.79 -6.98
CA VAL A 86 8.86 3.14 -6.38
C VAL A 86 7.67 4.00 -6.78
N GLY A 87 7.11 4.75 -5.82
CA GLY A 87 6.08 5.74 -6.09
C GLY A 87 4.81 5.14 -6.71
N VAL A 88 4.36 3.99 -6.19
CA VAL A 88 3.17 3.30 -6.69
C VAL A 88 1.92 4.07 -6.26
N PRO A 89 0.99 4.44 -7.17
CA PRO A 89 -0.23 5.15 -6.79
C PRO A 89 -1.10 4.35 -5.81
N GLU A 90 -1.79 5.05 -4.89
CA GLU A 90 -2.66 4.47 -3.86
C GLU A 90 -3.63 3.41 -4.42
N LYS A 91 -4.25 3.71 -5.57
CA LYS A 91 -5.21 2.82 -6.24
C LYS A 91 -4.55 1.53 -6.74
N VAL A 92 -3.30 1.59 -7.18
CA VAL A 92 -2.56 0.40 -7.64
C VAL A 92 -2.13 -0.43 -6.44
N ILE A 93 -1.71 0.19 -5.34
CA ILE A 93 -1.38 -0.51 -4.09
C ILE A 93 -2.61 -1.21 -3.52
N ALA A 94 -3.77 -0.53 -3.49
CA ALA A 94 -5.02 -1.10 -3.03
C ALA A 94 -5.45 -2.31 -3.88
N LEU A 95 -5.14 -2.32 -5.18
CA LEU A 95 -5.34 -3.47 -6.05
C LEU A 95 -4.36 -4.61 -5.74
N PHE A 96 -3.08 -4.33 -5.49
CA PHE A 96 -2.13 -5.36 -5.06
C PHE A 96 -2.54 -6.00 -3.74
N ASP A 97 -3.01 -5.22 -2.78
CA ASP A 97 -3.54 -5.69 -1.49
C ASP A 97 -4.77 -6.59 -1.69
N MET A 98 -5.74 -6.12 -2.46
CA MET A 98 -6.93 -6.90 -2.86
C MET A 98 -6.57 -8.26 -3.47
N LEU A 99 -5.59 -8.28 -4.36
CA LEU A 99 -5.14 -9.50 -5.04
C LEU A 99 -4.22 -10.37 -4.18
N GLY A 100 -3.82 -9.91 -2.99
CA GLY A 100 -2.84 -10.60 -2.14
C GLY A 100 -1.42 -10.60 -2.73
N LEU A 101 -1.12 -9.68 -3.65
CA LEU A 101 0.17 -9.55 -4.31
C LEU A 101 1.11 -8.60 -3.58
N LEU A 102 0.61 -7.87 -2.58
CA LEU A 102 1.42 -6.87 -1.87
C LEU A 102 2.67 -7.48 -1.23
N SER A 103 2.63 -8.72 -0.75
CA SER A 103 3.79 -9.40 -0.17
C SER A 103 4.86 -9.82 -1.18
N LEU A 104 4.53 -9.85 -2.48
CA LEU A 104 5.48 -10.22 -3.54
C LEU A 104 6.37 -9.06 -3.97
N PHE A 105 5.96 -7.82 -3.69
CA PHE A 105 6.66 -6.63 -4.16
C PHE A 105 7.22 -5.84 -2.98
N LYS A 106 8.49 -5.45 -3.07
CA LYS A 106 9.05 -4.44 -2.16
C LYS A 106 8.78 -3.06 -2.75
N ILE A 107 7.98 -2.26 -2.05
CA ILE A 107 7.54 -0.93 -2.49
C ILE A 107 8.29 0.13 -1.69
N TYR A 108 8.74 1.20 -2.35
CA TYR A 108 9.50 2.30 -1.77
C TYR A 108 8.91 3.66 -2.17
N GLU A 109 9.14 4.68 -1.35
CA GLU A 109 8.73 6.06 -1.70
C GLU A 109 9.72 6.69 -2.68
N THR A 110 11.03 6.47 -2.49
CA THR A 110 12.09 7.03 -3.33
C THR A 110 12.95 5.95 -3.99
N ASP A 111 13.59 6.30 -5.11
CA ASP A 111 14.58 5.45 -5.78
C ASP A 111 15.81 5.22 -4.91
N LYS A 112 16.22 6.22 -4.11
CA LYS A 112 17.30 6.11 -3.13
C LYS A 112 17.05 5.02 -2.09
N ASP A 113 15.85 4.97 -1.51
CA ASP A 113 15.49 3.95 -0.52
C ASP A 113 15.52 2.54 -1.14
N ALA A 114 15.03 2.42 -2.38
CA ALA A 114 15.08 1.17 -3.12
C ALA A 114 16.53 0.71 -3.38
N ILE A 115 17.43 1.61 -3.80
CA ILE A 115 18.86 1.28 -4.01
C ILE A 115 19.53 0.85 -2.70
N GLN A 116 19.27 1.57 -1.61
CA GLN A 116 19.84 1.24 -0.29
C GLN A 116 19.40 -0.15 0.17
N SER A 117 18.14 -0.50 -0.03
CA SER A 117 17.63 -1.82 0.35
C SER A 117 18.29 -2.96 -0.45
N ILE A 118 18.60 -2.76 -1.74
CA ILE A 118 19.32 -3.76 -2.56
C ILE A 118 20.75 -3.92 -2.04
N THR A 119 21.40 -2.80 -1.73
CA THR A 119 22.76 -2.80 -1.18
C THR A 119 22.80 -3.54 0.16
N ALA A 120 21.86 -3.28 1.06
CA ALA A 120 21.79 -3.93 2.36
C ALA A 120 21.59 -5.46 2.24
N GLU A 121 20.76 -5.91 1.30
CA GLU A 121 20.52 -7.33 1.03
C GLU A 121 21.73 -8.05 0.43
N SER A 122 22.51 -7.35 -0.42
CA SER A 122 23.76 -7.89 -0.97
C SER A 122 24.87 -8.04 0.08
N MET A 123 24.85 -7.24 1.15
CA MET A 123 25.86 -7.29 2.23
C MET A 123 25.52 -8.30 3.33
N SER A 124 24.26 -8.70 3.47
CA SER A 124 23.81 -9.63 4.53
C SER A 124 23.84 -11.12 4.12
N SER A 125 24.18 -11.44 2.86
CA SER A 125 24.29 -12.82 2.37
C SER A 125 25.75 -13.23 2.09
N PRO A 126 26.42 -14.01 2.96
CA PRO A 126 27.54 -14.83 2.53
C PRO A 126 27.05 -16.10 1.83
N ALA A 127 27.86 -16.59 0.89
CA ALA A 127 27.57 -17.62 -0.09
C ALA A 127 26.93 -18.92 0.44
N GLY A 128 26.02 -19.46 -0.38
CA GLY A 128 25.73 -20.89 -0.51
C GLY A 128 24.67 -21.44 0.44
N ASN A 129 23.48 -21.74 -0.10
CA ASN A 129 22.88 -23.09 -0.02
C ASN A 129 21.64 -23.18 -0.92
N ASN A 130 21.65 -24.17 -1.81
CA ASN A 130 20.48 -24.62 -2.55
C ASN A 130 19.52 -25.41 -1.65
N ALA A 131 18.24 -25.37 -2.03
CA ALA A 131 17.15 -26.26 -1.63
C ALA A 131 16.53 -26.08 -0.23
N ALA A 132 15.38 -25.41 -0.18
CA ALA A 132 14.08 -26.08 0.01
C ALA A 132 12.96 -25.04 -0.08
N VAL A 133 11.88 -25.38 -0.77
CA VAL A 133 10.61 -24.65 -0.74
C VAL A 133 10.16 -24.61 0.72
N ALA A 134 10.41 -23.49 1.41
CA ALA A 134 9.81 -23.22 2.70
C ALA A 134 8.33 -22.96 2.43
N ALA A 135 7.51 -23.96 2.75
CA ALA A 135 6.07 -23.81 2.83
C ALA A 135 5.76 -22.54 3.63
N ALA A 136 4.85 -21.73 3.09
CA ALA A 136 4.29 -20.58 3.79
C ALA A 136 3.94 -21.00 5.23
N PRO A 137 4.29 -20.22 6.27
CA PRO A 137 3.81 -20.49 7.61
C PRO A 137 2.28 -20.54 7.57
N PRO A 138 1.63 -21.48 8.27
CA PRO A 138 0.18 -21.52 8.33
C PRO A 138 -0.35 -20.16 8.80
N PRO A 139 -1.52 -19.72 8.31
CA PRO A 139 -2.13 -18.48 8.78
C PRO A 139 -2.24 -18.52 10.31
N PRO A 140 -2.03 -17.38 11.00
CA PRO A 140 -2.17 -17.33 12.44
C PRO A 140 -3.58 -17.84 12.83
N PRO A 141 -3.71 -18.57 13.95
CA PRO A 141 -5.01 -19.03 14.41
C PRO A 141 -5.95 -17.82 14.57
N PRO A 142 -7.26 -18.00 14.30
CA PRO A 142 -8.22 -16.92 14.51
C PRO A 142 -8.11 -16.41 15.96
N PRO A 143 -8.26 -15.10 16.19
CA PRO A 143 -8.22 -14.56 17.54
C PRO A 143 -9.23 -15.31 18.42
N PRO A 144 -8.90 -15.61 19.69
CA PRO A 144 -9.81 -16.30 20.57
C PRO A 144 -11.13 -15.53 20.61
N VAL A 145 -12.23 -16.26 20.41
CA VAL A 145 -13.59 -15.73 20.51
C VAL A 145 -13.68 -14.95 21.81
N ALA A 146 -13.89 -13.63 21.71
CA ALA A 146 -14.04 -12.78 22.87
C ALA A 146 -15.19 -13.33 23.71
N GLN A 147 -14.86 -13.89 24.87
CA GLN A 147 -15.89 -14.21 25.85
C GLN A 147 -16.62 -12.89 26.21
N PRO A 148 -17.96 -12.91 26.34
CA PRO A 148 -18.70 -11.73 26.75
C PRO A 148 -18.10 -11.20 28.06
N ARG A 149 -17.54 -9.99 28.01
CA ARG A 149 -17.01 -9.32 29.19
C ARG A 149 -18.22 -9.06 30.13
N PRO A 150 -18.17 -9.42 31.42
CA PRO A 150 -19.19 -9.01 32.38
C PRO A 150 -19.37 -7.49 32.31
N ALA A 151 -20.62 -7.03 32.39
CA ALA A 151 -20.95 -5.61 32.31
C ALA A 151 -20.09 -4.79 33.29
N ALA A 152 -19.42 -3.77 32.78
CA ALA A 152 -18.64 -2.86 33.60
C ALA A 152 -19.56 -2.12 34.58
N PRO A 153 -19.18 -1.99 35.88
CA PRO A 153 -19.90 -1.12 36.79
C PRO A 153 -19.82 0.34 36.32
N ALA A 154 -20.89 1.10 36.59
CA ALA A 154 -21.04 2.48 36.16
C ALA A 154 -19.86 3.36 36.63
N PRO A 155 -19.39 4.31 35.79
CA PRO A 155 -18.29 5.19 36.16
C PRO A 155 -18.68 6.11 37.33
N PRO A 156 -17.73 6.44 38.23
CA PRO A 156 -17.96 7.41 39.28
C PRO A 156 -18.19 8.82 38.70
N PRO A 157 -18.93 9.69 39.42
CA PRO A 157 -19.21 11.05 38.95
C PRO A 157 -17.92 11.89 38.83
N PRO A 158 -17.88 12.86 37.89
CA PRO A 158 -16.71 13.68 37.65
C PRO A 158 -16.37 14.57 38.86
N PRO A 159 -15.08 14.86 39.10
CA PRO A 159 -14.66 15.79 40.14
C PRO A 159 -15.10 17.24 39.81
N PRO A 160 -15.32 18.08 40.84
CA PRO A 160 -15.70 19.47 40.64
C PRO A 160 -14.62 20.28 39.93
N ALA A 161 -15.06 21.24 39.10
CA ALA A 161 -14.19 22.07 38.28
C ALA A 161 -13.22 22.93 39.12
N PRO A 162 -11.97 23.13 38.68
CA PRO A 162 -11.01 24.00 39.35
C PRO A 162 -11.40 25.48 39.21
N ALA A 163 -11.15 26.25 40.27
CA ALA A 163 -11.38 27.69 40.31
C ALA A 163 -10.44 28.46 39.35
N PRO A 164 -10.90 29.59 38.77
CA PRO A 164 -10.08 30.39 37.86
C PRO A 164 -8.87 31.04 38.58
N PRO A 165 -7.72 31.20 37.89
CA PRO A 165 -6.54 31.82 38.48
C PRO A 165 -6.70 33.35 38.66
N ALA A 166 -6.12 33.88 39.74
CA ALA A 166 -6.08 35.29 40.06
C ALA A 166 -5.15 36.09 39.11
N MET A 167 -5.58 37.30 38.73
CA MET A 167 -4.83 38.24 37.88
C MET A 167 -3.59 38.79 38.63
N ALA A 168 -2.45 38.86 37.95
CA ALA A 168 -1.23 39.50 38.46
C ALA A 168 -1.25 41.03 38.23
N PRO A 169 -0.68 41.85 39.14
CA PRO A 169 -0.54 43.30 38.96
C PRO A 169 0.66 43.69 38.04
N PRO A 170 0.70 44.92 37.49
CA PRO A 170 1.66 45.34 36.47
C PRO A 170 3.04 45.71 37.07
N PRO A 171 4.12 45.73 36.25
CA PRO A 171 5.47 45.99 36.73
C PRO A 171 5.77 47.49 36.89
N SER A 172 6.50 47.82 37.96
CA SER A 172 7.06 49.14 38.24
C SER A 172 8.50 49.27 37.73
N ASN A 173 8.77 50.43 37.12
CA ASN A 173 10.08 50.95 36.70
C ASN A 173 11.13 50.96 37.83
N GLN A 174 12.39 50.63 37.50
CA GLN A 174 13.55 51.33 38.07
C GLN A 174 14.81 51.24 37.19
N MET A 175 15.42 52.41 36.98
CA MET A 175 16.68 52.69 36.30
C MET A 175 17.91 52.34 37.16
N GLY A 176 19.03 52.05 36.47
CA GLY A 176 20.31 52.71 36.73
C GLY A 176 21.43 51.91 37.42
N GLY A 177 22.58 51.80 36.75
CA GLY A 177 23.85 51.39 37.40
C GLY A 177 24.96 50.95 36.44
N MET A 178 25.83 51.88 36.04
CA MET A 178 27.04 51.67 35.25
C MET A 178 28.12 50.87 36.00
N GLY A 179 28.93 50.09 35.26
CA GLY A 179 30.20 49.54 35.74
C GLY A 179 31.09 49.07 34.59
N MET A 180 32.13 49.85 34.29
CA MET A 180 33.17 49.54 33.30
C MET A 180 34.12 48.43 33.79
N GLY A 181 34.61 47.60 32.87
CA GLY A 181 35.72 46.68 33.09
C GLY A 181 36.33 46.22 31.77
N MET A 182 37.44 46.86 31.37
CA MET A 182 38.27 46.45 30.23
C MET A 182 39.06 45.17 30.55
N GLY A 183 39.11 44.24 29.60
CA GLY A 183 40.02 43.09 29.60
C GLY A 183 40.38 42.72 28.16
N MET A 184 41.62 43.01 27.77
CA MET A 184 42.24 42.64 26.49
C MET A 184 42.82 41.22 26.52
N GLY A 185 42.85 40.57 25.35
CA GLY A 185 43.59 39.34 25.03
C GLY A 185 42.65 38.29 24.43
N GLY A 186 42.76 37.81 23.19
CA GLY A 186 43.92 37.66 22.32
C GLY A 186 44.22 36.16 22.17
N GLY A 187 43.67 35.52 21.14
CA GLY A 187 43.95 34.11 20.82
C GLY A 187 42.85 33.45 19.99
N ILE A 188 43.04 33.40 18.66
CA ILE A 188 42.29 32.56 17.72
C ILE A 188 42.95 31.18 17.69
N ASP A 189 42.21 30.14 18.11
CA ASP A 189 42.62 28.75 17.96
C ASP A 189 42.10 28.22 16.61
N LEU A 190 43.03 27.95 15.70
CA LEU A 190 42.81 27.39 14.35
C LEU A 190 43.27 25.93 14.32
N SER A 191 42.72 25.10 15.20
CA SER A 191 42.91 23.66 15.16
C SER A 191 41.78 23.02 14.32
N PHE A 192 42.08 22.77 13.04
CA PHE A 192 41.31 21.87 12.18
C PHE A 192 41.44 20.44 12.71
N GLY A 193 40.56 20.08 13.66
CA GLY A 193 40.35 18.70 14.04
C GLY A 193 39.75 17.94 12.87
N ALA A 194 40.51 17.02 12.30
CA ALA A 194 39.99 16.04 11.36
C ALA A 194 38.88 15.24 12.08
N GLU A 195 37.62 15.50 11.71
CA GLU A 195 36.51 14.63 12.04
C GLU A 195 36.77 13.29 11.35
N SER A 196 37.41 12.39 12.09
CA SER A 196 37.41 10.97 11.78
C SER A 196 35.94 10.56 11.73
N ALA A 197 35.46 10.25 10.52
CA ALA A 197 34.11 9.77 10.28
C ALA A 197 33.92 8.48 11.08
N VAL A 198 33.39 8.62 12.31
CA VAL A 198 32.95 7.50 13.13
C VAL A 198 31.84 6.84 12.33
N ALA A 199 32.14 5.65 11.79
CA ALA A 199 31.15 4.83 11.14
C ALA A 199 29.94 4.71 12.08
N PRO A 200 28.71 4.98 11.59
CA PRO A 200 27.52 4.91 12.43
C PRO A 200 27.46 3.53 13.10
N PRO A 201 27.09 3.45 14.39
CA PRO A 201 27.04 2.18 15.10
C PRO A 201 26.17 1.19 14.33
N PRO A 202 26.53 -0.12 14.32
CA PRO A 202 25.78 -1.12 13.58
C PRO A 202 24.32 -1.11 14.04
N LYS A 203 23.41 -0.86 13.10
CA LYS A 203 21.96 -0.82 13.38
C LYS A 203 21.56 -2.17 13.98
N GLN A 204 21.06 -2.15 15.22
CA GLN A 204 20.69 -3.38 15.92
C GLN A 204 19.36 -3.88 15.34
N GLN A 205 19.35 -5.11 14.83
CA GLN A 205 18.13 -5.73 14.31
C GLN A 205 17.10 -5.92 15.42
N VAL A 206 15.84 -5.66 15.11
CA VAL A 206 14.73 -5.86 16.04
C VAL A 206 14.29 -7.33 16.05
N ARG A 207 13.78 -7.80 17.19
CA ARG A 207 13.10 -9.10 17.25
C ARG A 207 11.64 -8.94 16.88
N PHE A 208 11.17 -9.82 16.01
CA PHE A 208 9.76 -9.94 15.67
C PHE A 208 9.09 -11.03 16.53
N PRO A 209 7.81 -10.88 16.93
CA PRO A 209 6.92 -9.76 16.64
C PRO A 209 7.39 -8.45 17.30
N HIS A 210 7.36 -7.37 16.54
CA HIS A 210 7.85 -6.05 16.95
C HIS A 210 6.67 -5.10 17.11
N VAL A 211 6.58 -4.41 18.24
CA VAL A 211 5.51 -3.44 18.49
C VAL A 211 6.08 -2.03 18.37
N ALA A 212 5.53 -1.24 17.45
CA ALA A 212 5.96 0.14 17.22
C ALA A 212 4.77 1.05 16.84
N PRO A 213 4.82 2.35 17.14
CA PRO A 213 3.79 3.29 16.70
C PRO A 213 3.78 3.40 15.18
N CYS A 214 2.59 3.37 14.58
CA CYS A 214 2.43 3.59 13.15
C CYS A 214 3.04 4.93 12.73
N ALA A 215 3.89 4.93 11.72
CA ALA A 215 4.52 6.14 11.18
C ALA A 215 3.51 7.20 10.69
N VAL A 216 2.24 6.83 10.46
CA VAL A 216 1.19 7.75 9.99
C VAL A 216 0.22 8.15 11.10
N CYS A 217 -0.45 7.20 11.77
CA CYS A 217 -1.46 7.53 12.80
C CYS A 217 -0.94 7.53 14.24
N GLN A 218 0.33 7.19 14.46
CA GLN A 218 0.98 7.09 15.78
C GLN A 218 0.36 6.06 16.75
N ARG A 219 -0.59 5.25 16.30
CA ARG A 219 -1.18 4.18 17.11
C ARG A 219 -0.24 2.97 17.16
N SER A 220 -0.18 2.30 18.31
CA SER A 220 0.64 1.10 18.49
C SER A 220 0.17 -0.03 17.57
N LEU A 221 1.09 -0.55 16.75
CA LEU A 221 0.87 -1.68 15.85
C LEU A 221 1.84 -2.81 16.18
N GLU A 222 1.37 -4.05 16.03
CA GLU A 222 2.19 -5.25 16.11
C GLU A 222 2.57 -5.70 14.69
N PHE A 223 3.86 -5.80 14.44
CA PHE A 223 4.44 -6.31 13.20
C PHE A 223 4.94 -7.73 13.45
N ALA A 224 4.37 -8.71 12.77
CA ALA A 224 4.73 -10.12 12.97
C ALA A 224 6.08 -10.51 12.33
N ALA A 225 6.50 -9.80 11.28
CA ALA A 225 7.73 -10.03 10.52
C ALA A 225 8.13 -8.75 9.77
N LYS A 226 9.29 -8.77 9.11
CA LYS A 226 9.63 -7.76 8.10
C LYS A 226 8.69 -7.87 6.90
N GLY A 227 8.32 -6.74 6.29
CA GLY A 227 7.49 -6.73 5.09
C GLY A 227 6.43 -5.62 5.07
N ASN A 228 5.47 -5.77 4.17
CA ASN A 228 4.43 -4.78 3.90
C ASN A 228 3.20 -5.04 4.77
N TYR A 229 2.70 -3.98 5.39
CA TYR A 229 1.55 -3.99 6.27
C TYR A 229 0.57 -2.90 5.89
N LYS A 230 -0.72 -3.20 6.04
CA LYS A 230 -1.79 -2.20 6.00
C LYS A 230 -2.13 -1.79 7.42
N CYS A 231 -2.04 -0.50 7.73
CA CYS A 231 -2.44 -0.02 9.04
C CYS A 231 -3.96 -0.17 9.23
N PRO A 232 -4.43 -0.84 10.30
CA PRO A 232 -5.87 -1.02 10.56
C PRO A 232 -6.57 0.28 10.96
N CYS A 233 -5.83 1.32 11.35
CA CYS A 233 -6.42 2.58 11.84
C CYS A 233 -6.65 3.63 10.75
N ASN A 234 -5.85 3.64 9.70
CA ASN A 234 -5.92 4.67 8.64
C ASN A 234 -5.72 4.11 7.23
N SER A 235 -5.68 2.78 7.08
CA SER A 235 -5.51 2.07 5.81
C SER A 235 -4.24 2.41 5.02
N SER A 236 -3.29 3.14 5.62
CA SER A 236 -2.02 3.47 4.98
C SER A 236 -1.13 2.23 4.89
N TYR A 237 -0.37 2.13 3.81
CA TYR A 237 0.54 1.01 3.58
C TYR A 237 1.95 1.39 4.04
N ILE A 238 2.48 0.60 4.96
CA ILE A 238 3.77 0.78 5.60
C ILE A 238 4.61 -0.47 5.42
N THR A 239 5.90 -0.31 5.22
CA THR A 239 6.86 -1.43 5.23
C THR A 239 7.74 -1.30 6.45
N ILE A 240 8.00 -2.42 7.11
CA ILE A 240 8.93 -2.49 8.23
C ILE A 240 10.16 -3.32 7.85
N ASP A 241 11.34 -2.76 8.10
CA ASP A 241 12.63 -3.40 7.85
C ASP A 241 13.11 -4.26 9.04
N GLU A 242 14.26 -4.92 8.88
CA GLU A 242 14.88 -5.76 9.92
C GLU A 242 15.35 -4.99 11.16
N PHE A 243 15.41 -3.66 11.07
CA PHE A 243 15.84 -2.75 12.13
C PHE A 243 14.63 -2.04 12.78
N GLY A 244 13.40 -2.38 12.39
CA GLY A 244 12.17 -1.80 12.92
C GLY A 244 11.84 -0.41 12.35
N ASN A 245 12.57 0.07 11.35
CA ASN A 245 12.24 1.33 10.69
C ASN A 245 11.02 1.13 9.79
N GLN A 246 10.08 2.06 9.90
CA GLN A 246 8.90 2.09 9.06
C GLN A 246 9.09 3.08 7.92
N SER A 247 8.82 2.63 6.69
CA SER A 247 8.68 3.48 5.52
C SER A 247 7.22 3.51 5.08
N VAL A 248 6.69 4.71 4.81
CA VAL A 248 5.30 4.89 4.40
C VAL A 248 5.25 4.96 2.88
N HIS A 249 4.57 4.02 2.24
CA HIS A 249 4.56 3.92 0.77
C HIS A 249 3.27 4.41 0.13
N ALA A 250 2.19 4.38 0.90
CA ALA A 250 0.96 5.07 0.55
C ALA A 250 0.29 5.59 1.81
N LYS A 251 0.15 6.91 1.90
CA LYS A 251 -0.83 7.55 2.76
C LYS A 251 -2.14 7.52 1.97
N MET A 252 -3.17 6.83 2.45
CA MET A 252 -4.45 6.82 1.75
C MET A 252 -5.11 8.20 1.94
N ASN A 253 -4.88 9.12 1.00
CA ASN A 253 -5.62 10.39 0.93
C ASN A 253 -6.96 10.21 0.23
N SER A 254 -7.13 9.08 -0.46
CA SER A 254 -8.41 8.66 -1.04
C SER A 254 -9.38 8.21 0.05
N TYR A 255 -10.68 8.40 -0.19
CA TYR A 255 -11.72 7.86 0.67
C TYR A 255 -11.87 6.37 0.40
N VAL A 256 -11.74 5.56 1.45
CA VAL A 256 -11.75 4.10 1.35
C VAL A 256 -12.89 3.52 2.16
N ILE A 257 -13.61 2.59 1.55
CA ILE A 257 -14.45 1.63 2.26
C ILE A 257 -13.80 0.26 2.06
N ASP A 258 -13.56 -0.44 3.17
CA ASP A 258 -13.02 -1.79 3.18
C ASP A 258 -13.91 -2.67 4.09
N MET A 259 -14.66 -3.59 3.50
CA MET A 259 -15.69 -4.36 4.18
C MET A 259 -15.65 -5.83 3.81
N THR A 260 -15.75 -6.70 4.81
CA THR A 260 -15.99 -8.13 4.62
C THR A 260 -17.38 -8.47 5.15
N TYR A 261 -18.20 -9.17 4.37
CA TYR A 261 -19.55 -9.57 4.77
C TYR A 261 -19.90 -10.98 4.28
N PRO A 262 -20.78 -11.71 5.00
CA PRO A 262 -21.30 -12.99 4.52
C PRO A 262 -22.06 -12.82 3.20
N CYS A 263 -21.81 -13.68 2.23
CA CYS A 263 -22.58 -13.73 1.00
C CYS A 263 -24.01 -14.22 1.31
N ASN A 264 -24.91 -13.27 1.53
CA ASN A 264 -26.34 -13.51 1.56
C ASN A 264 -27.11 -12.23 1.19
N ALA A 265 -28.41 -12.38 0.93
CA ALA A 265 -29.25 -11.27 0.48
C ALA A 265 -29.38 -10.13 1.49
N VAL A 266 -29.16 -10.38 2.79
CA VAL A 266 -29.30 -9.36 3.85
C VAL A 266 -28.28 -8.24 3.68
N TYR A 267 -27.06 -8.56 3.27
CA TYR A 267 -25.97 -7.57 3.13
C TYR A 267 -25.96 -6.82 1.79
N ARG A 268 -26.81 -7.21 0.84
CA ARG A 268 -26.89 -6.57 -0.49
C ARG A 268 -27.16 -5.07 -0.41
N ASN A 269 -28.25 -4.67 0.24
CA ASN A 269 -28.63 -3.26 0.35
C ASN A 269 -27.65 -2.44 1.20
N PRO A 270 -27.20 -2.91 2.38
CA PRO A 270 -26.19 -2.21 3.17
C PRO A 270 -24.91 -1.86 2.40
N VAL A 271 -24.37 -2.81 1.62
CA VAL A 271 -23.14 -2.60 0.84
C VAL A 271 -23.35 -1.57 -0.26
N ILE A 272 -24.48 -1.65 -0.97
CA ILE A 272 -24.85 -0.69 -2.02
C ILE A 272 -24.97 0.73 -1.43
N LEU A 273 -25.67 0.86 -0.30
CA LEU A 273 -25.87 2.16 0.34
C LEU A 273 -24.56 2.75 0.84
N ALA A 274 -23.70 1.95 1.49
CA ALA A 274 -22.41 2.44 1.99
C ALA A 274 -21.55 3.04 0.86
N ILE A 275 -21.44 2.33 -0.26
CA ILE A 275 -20.64 2.77 -1.42
C ILE A 275 -21.30 3.97 -2.13
N SER A 276 -22.62 3.97 -2.28
CA SER A 276 -23.35 5.08 -2.90
C SER A 276 -23.27 6.36 -2.07
N CYS A 277 -23.40 6.24 -0.74
CA CYS A 277 -23.24 7.35 0.20
C CYS A 277 -21.82 7.92 0.14
N LEU A 278 -20.79 7.07 0.06
CA LEU A 278 -19.41 7.53 -0.13
C LEU A 278 -19.29 8.37 -1.41
N ALA A 279 -19.82 7.86 -2.54
CA ALA A 279 -19.77 8.59 -3.81
C ALA A 279 -20.42 9.98 -3.70
N GLN A 280 -21.57 10.06 -3.02
CA GLN A 280 -22.26 11.33 -2.79
C GLN A 280 -21.44 12.28 -1.90
N GLN A 281 -20.84 11.79 -0.81
CA GLN A 281 -20.02 12.60 0.12
C GLN A 281 -18.73 13.13 -0.52
N VAL A 282 -18.14 12.38 -1.45
CA VAL A 282 -16.97 12.82 -2.24
C VAL A 282 -17.35 13.88 -3.29
N GLY A 283 -18.64 14.09 -3.56
CA GLY A 283 -19.13 15.12 -4.48
C GLY A 283 -19.21 14.66 -5.93
N PHE A 284 -19.50 13.38 -6.18
CA PHE A 284 -19.92 12.91 -7.51
C PHE A 284 -21.40 13.29 -7.79
N SER A 285 -21.77 13.36 -9.08
CA SER A 285 -23.13 13.74 -9.49
C SER A 285 -24.16 12.66 -9.16
N ASN A 286 -25.44 13.03 -9.04
CA ASN A 286 -26.52 12.06 -8.80
C ASN A 286 -26.58 10.98 -9.89
N VAL A 287 -26.33 11.36 -11.15
CA VAL A 287 -26.25 10.40 -12.27
C VAL A 287 -25.11 9.41 -12.05
N PHE A 288 -23.93 9.89 -11.65
CA PHE A 288 -22.81 9.02 -11.33
C PHE A 288 -23.17 8.02 -10.22
N CYS A 289 -23.79 8.50 -9.14
CA CYS A 289 -24.18 7.66 -8.00
C CYS A 289 -25.20 6.59 -8.39
N GLU A 290 -26.22 6.91 -9.19
CA GLU A 290 -27.21 5.92 -9.65
C GLU A 290 -26.57 4.89 -10.60
N GLU A 291 -25.67 5.31 -11.48
CA GLU A 291 -24.94 4.37 -12.35
C GLU A 291 -24.01 3.45 -11.56
N VAL A 292 -23.33 3.94 -10.51
CA VAL A 292 -22.54 3.11 -9.59
C VAL A 292 -23.43 2.12 -8.85
N LYS A 293 -24.58 2.57 -8.35
CA LYS A 293 -25.55 1.75 -7.64
C LYS A 293 -26.08 0.61 -8.51
N GLU A 294 -26.54 0.90 -9.72
CA GLU A 294 -27.00 -0.13 -10.68
C GLU A 294 -25.87 -1.12 -11.05
N ALA A 295 -24.66 -0.61 -11.26
CA ALA A 295 -23.49 -1.44 -11.57
C ALA A 295 -23.16 -2.39 -10.40
N LEU A 296 -23.15 -1.86 -9.17
CA LEU A 296 -22.86 -2.61 -7.96
C LEU A 296 -23.96 -3.63 -7.64
N GLU A 297 -25.22 -3.27 -7.85
CA GLU A 297 -26.36 -4.16 -7.67
C GLU A 297 -26.26 -5.40 -8.58
N ASN A 298 -25.97 -5.17 -9.87
CA ASN A 298 -25.74 -6.25 -10.82
C ASN A 298 -24.51 -7.09 -10.43
N ALA A 299 -23.42 -6.43 -10.02
CA ALA A 299 -22.18 -7.10 -9.67
C ALA A 299 -22.33 -7.99 -8.42
N ILE A 300 -23.01 -7.51 -7.37
CA ILE A 300 -23.31 -8.29 -6.16
C ILE A 300 -24.22 -9.48 -6.49
N ASN A 301 -25.20 -9.31 -7.39
CA ASN A 301 -26.06 -10.42 -7.81
C ASN A 301 -25.28 -11.51 -8.56
N ILE A 302 -24.36 -11.12 -9.46
CA ILE A 302 -23.48 -12.08 -10.15
C ILE A 302 -22.66 -12.87 -9.13
N THR A 303 -22.07 -12.19 -8.15
CA THR A 303 -21.24 -12.87 -7.14
C THR A 303 -22.08 -13.77 -6.24
N ALA A 304 -23.24 -13.29 -5.78
CA ALA A 304 -24.09 -14.00 -4.81
C ALA A 304 -24.83 -15.21 -5.38
N GLU A 305 -25.29 -15.17 -6.63
CA GLU A 305 -25.98 -16.30 -7.25
C GLU A 305 -25.04 -17.45 -7.62
N LYS A 306 -23.75 -17.15 -7.82
CA LYS A 306 -22.75 -18.15 -8.20
C LYS A 306 -21.89 -18.65 -7.04
N SER A 307 -21.92 -17.96 -5.90
CA SER A 307 -21.51 -18.58 -4.64
C SER A 307 -22.51 -19.67 -4.27
N ASN A 308 -22.02 -20.88 -4.00
CA ASN A 308 -22.87 -22.00 -3.61
C ASN A 308 -23.69 -21.63 -2.35
N PRO A 309 -25.04 -21.70 -2.35
CA PRO A 309 -25.88 -21.33 -1.21
C PRO A 309 -25.58 -22.11 0.08
N GLN A 310 -24.96 -23.30 -0.03
CA GLN A 310 -24.50 -24.10 1.10
C GLN A 310 -23.10 -23.70 1.59
N ALA A 311 -22.31 -23.01 0.76
CA ALA A 311 -21.01 -22.51 1.13
C ALA A 311 -21.18 -21.21 1.92
N LYS A 312 -20.87 -21.25 3.21
CA LYS A 312 -20.69 -20.05 4.03
C LYS A 312 -19.48 -19.28 3.52
N GLU A 313 -19.67 -18.48 2.48
CA GLU A 313 -18.63 -17.65 1.87
C GLU A 313 -18.77 -16.20 2.33
N ASN A 314 -17.64 -15.54 2.54
CA ASN A 314 -17.58 -14.10 2.75
C ASN A 314 -17.14 -13.42 1.47
N PHE A 315 -17.79 -12.32 1.11
CA PHE A 315 -17.29 -11.40 0.12
C PHE A 315 -16.49 -10.29 0.77
N HIS A 316 -15.46 -9.85 0.07
CA HIS A 316 -14.65 -8.72 0.45
C HIS A 316 -14.83 -7.64 -0.60
N VAL A 317 -15.25 -6.46 -0.16
CA VAL A 317 -15.50 -5.32 -1.02
C VAL A 317 -14.62 -4.18 -0.57
N LEU A 318 -13.86 -3.63 -1.51
CA LEU A 318 -13.20 -2.37 -1.29
C LEU A 318 -13.46 -1.37 -2.40
N ALA A 319 -13.88 -0.20 -1.96
CA ALA A 319 -14.14 0.96 -2.79
C ALA A 319 -13.12 2.04 -2.42
N VAL A 320 -12.45 2.59 -3.42
CA VAL A 320 -11.48 3.68 -3.29
C VAL A 320 -11.96 4.82 -4.17
N ALA A 321 -12.23 5.97 -3.57
CA ALA A 321 -12.73 7.16 -4.25
C ALA A 321 -11.79 8.35 -4.02
N ASP A 322 -11.49 9.09 -5.09
CA ASP A 322 -10.86 10.41 -5.00
C ASP A 322 -11.71 11.46 -5.73
N ALA A 323 -11.19 12.68 -5.90
CA ALA A 323 -11.92 13.76 -6.56
C ALA A 323 -12.28 13.48 -8.04
N ASN A 324 -11.61 12.51 -8.67
CA ASN A 324 -11.62 12.31 -10.13
C ASN A 324 -12.27 10.99 -10.54
N GLU A 325 -12.17 9.93 -9.74
CA GLU A 325 -12.73 8.62 -10.08
C GLU A 325 -12.98 7.76 -8.83
N MET A 326 -13.78 6.72 -9.05
CA MET A 326 -14.11 5.71 -8.06
C MET A 326 -13.78 4.32 -8.61
N VAL A 327 -13.02 3.56 -7.83
CA VAL A 327 -12.67 2.17 -8.12
C VAL A 327 -13.37 1.28 -7.09
N ILE A 328 -14.11 0.27 -7.55
CA ILE A 328 -14.83 -0.67 -6.70
C ILE A 328 -14.39 -2.07 -7.07
N GLY A 329 -13.90 -2.84 -6.10
CA GLY A 329 -13.56 -4.24 -6.28
C GLY A 329 -14.43 -5.14 -5.40
N LEU A 330 -14.91 -6.24 -5.98
CA LEU A 330 -15.65 -7.31 -5.33
C LEU A 330 -14.81 -8.59 -5.42
N LYS A 331 -14.26 -9.01 -4.28
CA LYS A 331 -13.39 -10.18 -4.16
C LYS A 331 -14.16 -11.35 -3.55
N SER A 332 -14.00 -12.50 -4.18
CA SER A 332 -14.58 -13.79 -3.77
C SER A 332 -13.49 -14.85 -3.79
N LEU A 333 -13.51 -15.78 -2.83
CA LEU A 333 -12.55 -16.88 -2.79
C LEU A 333 -12.95 -18.01 -3.75
N ASN A 334 -14.23 -18.10 -4.09
CA ASN A 334 -14.72 -18.93 -5.16
C ASN A 334 -14.88 -18.14 -6.47
N PRO A 335 -14.58 -18.74 -7.63
CA PRO A 335 -14.79 -18.10 -8.91
C PRO A 335 -16.30 -17.98 -9.22
N PHE A 336 -16.76 -16.78 -9.55
CA PHE A 336 -18.16 -16.49 -9.89
C PHE A 336 -18.37 -16.25 -11.40
N LEU A 337 -17.31 -16.27 -12.21
CA LEU A 337 -17.37 -16.26 -13.67
C LEU A 337 -16.57 -17.46 -14.21
N VAL A 338 -17.20 -18.24 -15.08
CA VAL A 338 -16.53 -19.38 -15.74
C VAL A 338 -15.60 -18.84 -16.82
N GLN A 339 -14.31 -19.18 -16.76
CA GLN A 339 -13.39 -18.90 -17.86
C GLN A 339 -13.87 -19.64 -19.12
N ASN A 340 -14.07 -18.90 -20.21
CA ASN A 340 -14.60 -19.41 -21.49
C ASN A 340 -16.05 -19.94 -21.47
N GLY A 341 -16.83 -19.67 -20.41
CA GLY A 341 -18.26 -19.99 -20.35
C GLY A 341 -19.17 -18.88 -20.93
N PRO A 342 -20.50 -19.08 -20.93
CA PRO A 342 -21.46 -18.05 -21.32
C PRO A 342 -21.26 -16.80 -20.45
N LYS A 343 -21.08 -15.64 -21.10
CA LYS A 343 -20.96 -14.36 -20.39
C LYS A 343 -22.29 -14.08 -19.67
N ASP A 344 -22.22 -13.80 -18.38
CA ASP A 344 -23.39 -13.41 -17.60
C ASP A 344 -24.02 -12.16 -18.25
N PRO A 345 -25.34 -12.16 -18.55
CA PRO A 345 -25.99 -11.07 -19.29
C PRO A 345 -25.95 -9.73 -18.56
N ARG A 346 -25.64 -9.72 -17.26
CA ARG A 346 -25.48 -8.51 -16.46
C ARG A 346 -24.12 -7.82 -16.66
N LEU A 347 -23.09 -8.54 -17.13
CA LEU A 347 -21.77 -7.93 -17.39
C LEU A 347 -21.84 -6.80 -18.44
N PRO A 348 -22.53 -6.97 -19.59
CA PRO A 348 -22.79 -5.86 -20.51
C PRO A 348 -23.56 -4.69 -19.88
N ALA A 349 -24.52 -4.96 -18.97
CA ALA A 349 -25.27 -3.92 -18.30
C ALA A 349 -24.37 -3.08 -17.38
N ILE A 350 -23.50 -3.74 -16.61
CA ILE A 350 -22.48 -3.07 -15.78
C ILE A 350 -21.54 -2.26 -16.67
N ALA A 351 -21.00 -2.85 -17.75
CA ALA A 351 -20.03 -2.21 -18.63
C ALA A 351 -20.56 -0.94 -19.33
N ARG A 352 -21.88 -0.77 -19.46
CA ARG A 352 -22.49 0.47 -19.98
C ARG A 352 -22.51 1.60 -18.95
N LYS A 353 -22.38 1.27 -17.66
CA LYS A 353 -22.54 2.19 -16.52
C LYS A 353 -21.20 2.58 -15.90
N VAL A 354 -20.13 1.86 -16.22
CA VAL A 354 -18.78 2.14 -15.72
C VAL A 354 -17.83 2.32 -16.90
N ASP A 355 -16.79 3.13 -16.73
CA ASP A 355 -15.83 3.38 -17.80
C ASP A 355 -14.94 2.16 -18.06
N ARG A 356 -14.70 1.33 -17.03
CA ARG A 356 -13.97 0.05 -17.15
C ARG A 356 -14.53 -1.02 -16.24
N LEU A 357 -14.60 -2.25 -16.76
CA LEU A 357 -14.99 -3.45 -16.05
C LEU A 357 -13.95 -4.55 -16.31
N GLU A 358 -13.38 -5.10 -15.26
CA GLU A 358 -12.29 -6.07 -15.33
C GLU A 358 -12.53 -7.24 -14.37
N VAL A 359 -12.03 -8.42 -14.73
CA VAL A 359 -12.08 -9.61 -13.89
C VAL A 359 -10.64 -10.12 -13.73
N PHE A 360 -10.21 -10.28 -12.49
CA PHE A 360 -8.88 -10.80 -12.16
C PHE A 360 -9.03 -12.17 -11.51
N PRO A 361 -8.34 -13.21 -12.01
CA PRO A 361 -8.17 -14.43 -11.24
C PRO A 361 -7.26 -14.16 -10.04
N LEU A 362 -7.62 -14.72 -8.88
CA LEU A 362 -6.79 -14.68 -7.69
C LEU A 362 -5.87 -15.90 -7.63
N PRO A 363 -4.67 -15.78 -7.00
CA PRO A 363 -3.79 -16.93 -6.76
C PRO A 363 -4.50 -18.06 -5.98
N THR A 364 -5.43 -17.72 -5.12
CA THR A 364 -6.21 -18.65 -4.27
C THR A 364 -7.42 -19.27 -4.98
N ARG A 365 -7.42 -19.36 -6.31
CA ARG A 365 -8.53 -19.83 -7.17
C ARG A 365 -9.82 -18.99 -7.18
N GLY A 366 -9.85 -17.90 -6.41
CA GLY A 366 -10.96 -16.95 -6.41
C GLY A 366 -10.92 -15.94 -7.56
N GLN A 367 -11.79 -14.95 -7.50
CA GLN A 367 -11.88 -13.88 -8.50
C GLN A 367 -12.11 -12.51 -7.86
N LEU A 368 -11.63 -11.47 -8.53
CA LEU A 368 -11.91 -10.07 -8.24
C LEU A 368 -12.61 -9.45 -9.45
N LEU A 369 -13.83 -8.95 -9.26
CA LEU A 369 -14.52 -8.11 -10.22
C LEU A 369 -14.24 -6.65 -9.87
N LYS A 370 -13.54 -5.94 -10.74
CA LYS A 370 -13.17 -4.54 -10.56
C LYS A 370 -13.95 -3.67 -11.52
N MET A 371 -14.53 -2.63 -11.00
CA MET A 371 -15.20 -1.58 -11.74
C MET A 371 -14.48 -0.27 -11.52
N THR A 372 -14.34 0.55 -12.56
CA THR A 372 -13.77 1.89 -12.47
C THR A 372 -14.69 2.86 -13.19
N LYS A 373 -15.03 3.95 -12.50
CA LYS A 373 -15.89 5.00 -13.03
C LYS A 373 -15.26 6.36 -12.75
N LYS A 374 -15.09 7.16 -13.80
CA LYS A 374 -14.49 8.49 -13.76
C LYS A 374 -15.57 9.56 -13.65
N LYS A 375 -15.25 10.64 -12.93
CA LYS A 375 -16.01 11.88 -12.95
C LYS A 375 -15.92 12.42 -14.38
N LYS A 376 -17.06 12.52 -15.04
CA LYS A 376 -17.17 13.10 -16.39
C LYS A 376 -17.38 14.61 -16.30
#